data_AF-A0A7K5YKN3-F1
#
_entry.id   AF-A0A7K5YKN3-F1
#
_cell.length_a   1.000
_cell.length_b   1.000
_cell.length_c   1.000
_cell.angle_alpha   90.00
_cell.angle_beta   90.00
_cell.angle_gamma   90.00
#
_symmetry.space_group_name_H-M   'P 1'
#
loop_
_entity.id
_entity.type
_entity.pdbx_description
1 polymer ?
#
loop_
_entity_poly.entity_id
_entity_poly.type
_entity_poly.pdbx_seq_one_letter_code
_entity_poly.pdbx_strand_id
1 'polypeptide(L)'
;RSCNPPVGNLATGRTPITLTTCGQNSTELYCSYPDQNLLHHVSHGCGQPRCTKCNANHPDNSHLPADMTDDFFANPISWWQSAQGVHREEIRLDFETEFYLTHVIAVFKSPRPAAMVLERSQDYGLTWRPYKYFSVNCTATFGLQDDLAEEGSMCTSRYSDAVPCTRGEVIYRALSPANKIEDPYSPEAQDLLKLTNLRLLLLKRQECPCQSSELVEKPQRFAHYAIYDLIIRGSCFCNGHAEECQLANRTGVMENAVSPRHSLIEFVHGKCVCRHNTAGDHCEKCAPLYNDQPWKPGDGKTGAPNECRKCRCHNHADSCHFDLSVWLASGKRSGGVCDNCKHNTEGHRCQRCKPGYYRDRGKPMSSTEVCKPCACQPMGSANATFSRSWRCHPKTGFCYCKPGVAGPNCDRCLMGYWGFGENGCRPCDCARDCDQHTGNCFNGYDNEPFFHIPIGGRIPDLVQMLTNESEEEWKWNDHEQGFSALRHPEKCVCKEKVLGSVTDFCQMKYAYVIKARILSAHDKGTHAEVIVKVKKVLKSGKVKIGRSNRSIYPESWTNRGCTCPILNPGTDYLIAGQEDSRTNKLLVNMNSLVKPWKAYLGKQVSDILRTGCK
;
A
#
# COMPACT_ATOMS: atom_id res chain seq x y z
N ARG A 1 18.19 -7.36 -6.27
CA ARG A 1 18.03 -7.52 -7.74
C ARG A 1 16.90 -8.52 -7.96
N SER A 2 16.21 -8.49 -9.09
CA SER A 2 15.25 -9.54 -9.43
C SER A 2 15.90 -10.93 -9.33
N CYS A 3 15.14 -11.93 -8.91
CA CYS A 3 15.62 -13.29 -8.72
C CYS A 3 14.58 -14.34 -9.14
N ASN A 4 15.06 -15.50 -9.61
CA ASN A 4 14.21 -16.62 -10.02
C ASN A 4 14.71 -17.92 -9.37
N PRO A 5 13.81 -18.85 -9.00
CA PRO A 5 14.19 -20.19 -8.58
C PRO A 5 14.91 -20.97 -9.70
N PRO A 6 15.74 -21.97 -9.35
CA PRO A 6 16.39 -22.82 -10.35
C PRO A 6 15.38 -23.58 -11.21
N VAL A 7 15.75 -23.87 -12.45
CA VAL A 7 14.96 -24.70 -13.37
C VAL A 7 15.23 -26.17 -13.08
N GLY A 8 14.18 -26.95 -12.84
CA GLY A 8 14.24 -28.39 -12.63
C GLY A 8 13.19 -29.14 -13.45
N ASN A 9 13.07 -30.45 -13.24
CA ASN A 9 12.00 -31.26 -13.83
C ASN A 9 10.75 -31.21 -12.93
N LEU A 10 9.70 -30.55 -13.40
CA LEU A 10 8.42 -30.43 -12.71
C LEU A 10 7.67 -31.77 -12.66
N ALA A 11 7.99 -32.73 -13.54
CA ALA A 11 7.36 -34.04 -13.54
C ALA A 11 7.87 -34.95 -12.40
N THR A 12 9.10 -34.74 -11.94
CA THR A 12 9.74 -35.55 -10.90
C THR A 12 8.88 -35.60 -9.64
N GLY A 13 8.55 -36.81 -9.19
CA GLY A 13 7.73 -37.03 -7.99
C GLY A 13 6.23 -36.72 -8.15
N ARG A 14 5.76 -36.41 -9.36
CA ARG A 14 4.34 -36.22 -9.67
C ARG A 14 3.89 -37.31 -10.64
N THR A 15 2.83 -38.04 -10.30
CA THR A 15 2.31 -39.12 -11.14
C THR A 15 1.37 -38.57 -12.22
N PRO A 16 1.64 -38.79 -13.51
CA PRO A 16 0.71 -38.44 -14.58
C PRO A 16 -0.59 -39.26 -14.50
N ILE A 17 -1.68 -38.65 -14.94
CA ILE A 17 -2.99 -39.29 -15.11
C ILE A 17 -3.13 -39.68 -16.59
N THR A 18 -3.48 -40.95 -16.85
CA THR A 18 -3.72 -41.47 -18.20
C THR A 18 -5.13 -42.06 -18.32
N LEU A 19 -5.71 -42.15 -19.52
CA LEU A 19 -7.02 -42.80 -19.69
C LEU A 19 -6.89 -44.32 -19.59
N THR A 20 -5.82 -44.87 -20.13
CA THR A 20 -5.56 -46.31 -20.10
C THR A 20 -4.13 -46.65 -19.70
N THR A 21 -3.96 -47.89 -19.22
CA THR A 21 -2.68 -48.52 -18.90
C THR A 21 -2.81 -50.00 -19.25
N CYS A 22 -1.77 -50.60 -19.83
CA CYS A 22 -1.82 -52.02 -20.18
C CYS A 22 -1.96 -52.91 -18.95
N GLY A 23 -2.67 -54.03 -19.08
CA GLY A 23 -2.70 -55.04 -18.04
C GLY A 23 -3.53 -54.66 -16.81
N GLN A 24 -4.39 -53.63 -16.92
CA GLN A 24 -5.21 -53.11 -15.81
C GLN A 24 -6.26 -54.13 -15.34
N ASN A 25 -6.95 -54.78 -16.28
CA ASN A 25 -8.02 -55.75 -15.99
C ASN A 25 -7.51 -57.20 -15.99
N SER A 26 -6.57 -57.53 -16.88
CA SER A 26 -6.03 -58.88 -17.08
C SER A 26 -4.68 -58.81 -17.76
N THR A 27 -3.86 -59.85 -17.65
CA THR A 27 -2.56 -59.90 -18.35
C THR A 27 -2.73 -59.77 -19.88
N GLU A 28 -2.04 -58.80 -20.47
CA GLU A 28 -2.02 -58.54 -21.91
C GLU A 28 -0.70 -58.95 -22.54
N LEU A 29 -0.70 -59.50 -23.77
CA LEU A 29 0.54 -59.84 -24.50
C LEU A 29 0.84 -58.76 -25.53
N TYR A 30 1.94 -58.02 -25.36
CA TYR A 30 2.37 -56.97 -26.28
C TYR A 30 3.71 -57.33 -26.94
N CYS A 31 4.01 -56.69 -28.07
CA CYS A 31 5.26 -56.88 -28.79
C CYS A 31 5.93 -55.53 -29.07
N SER A 32 7.27 -55.49 -29.04
CA SER A 32 8.07 -54.30 -29.34
C SER A 32 9.31 -54.65 -30.16
N TYR A 33 9.82 -53.69 -30.90
CA TYR A 33 11.07 -53.86 -31.64
C TYR A 33 12.27 -53.59 -30.73
N PRO A 34 13.37 -54.36 -30.89
CA PRO A 34 14.60 -54.10 -30.16
C PRO A 34 15.20 -52.73 -30.52
N ASP A 35 15.95 -52.16 -29.59
CA ASP A 35 16.68 -50.92 -29.82
C ASP A 35 17.76 -51.12 -30.91
N GLN A 36 17.72 -50.31 -31.97
CA GLN A 36 18.62 -50.43 -33.12
C GLN A 36 20.08 -50.20 -32.74
N ASN A 37 20.37 -49.48 -31.64
CA ASN A 37 21.74 -49.30 -31.14
C ASN A 37 22.38 -50.60 -30.60
N LEU A 38 21.59 -51.65 -30.35
CA LEU A 38 22.10 -52.99 -29.98
C LEU A 38 22.34 -53.90 -31.19
N LEU A 39 21.99 -53.45 -32.39
CA LEU A 39 22.20 -54.18 -33.65
C LEU A 39 23.43 -53.59 -34.34
N HIS A 40 24.61 -54.15 -34.07
CA HIS A 40 25.77 -54.00 -34.95
C HIS A 40 25.40 -54.55 -36.33
N HIS A 41 24.80 -53.75 -37.20
CA HIS A 41 24.86 -53.77 -38.67
C HIS A 41 23.72 -52.92 -39.24
N VAL A 42 24.10 -52.00 -40.13
CA VAL A 42 23.23 -51.18 -40.98
C VAL A 42 22.32 -52.09 -41.82
N SER A 43 21.18 -52.46 -41.27
CA SER A 43 20.12 -53.18 -41.97
C SER A 43 18.83 -52.40 -41.81
N HIS A 44 18.17 -52.08 -42.92
CA HIS A 44 16.90 -51.34 -42.97
C HIS A 44 15.70 -52.15 -42.40
N GLY A 45 15.94 -53.13 -41.53
CA GLY A 45 14.91 -54.00 -40.93
C GLY A 45 14.75 -53.75 -39.43
N CYS A 46 13.53 -53.96 -38.89
CA CYS A 46 13.23 -53.72 -37.47
C CYS A 46 13.86 -54.74 -36.49
N GLY A 47 14.67 -55.70 -36.96
CA GLY A 47 15.01 -56.90 -36.20
C GLY A 47 13.79 -57.78 -35.90
N GLN A 48 13.98 -58.88 -35.16
CA GLN A 48 12.85 -59.72 -34.72
C GLN A 48 12.11 -59.07 -33.55
N PRO A 49 10.77 -59.00 -33.59
CA PRO A 49 9.99 -58.41 -32.50
C PRO A 49 10.08 -59.29 -31.24
N ARG A 50 10.21 -58.65 -30.07
CA ARG A 50 10.16 -59.31 -28.77
C ARG A 50 8.78 -59.11 -28.15
N CYS A 51 8.13 -60.20 -27.80
CA CYS A 51 6.81 -60.18 -27.17
C CYS A 51 6.89 -60.61 -25.71
N THR A 52 6.23 -59.85 -24.84
CA THR A 52 6.21 -60.04 -23.38
C THR A 52 4.81 -59.76 -22.84
N LYS A 53 4.60 -60.08 -21.56
CA LYS A 53 3.32 -59.89 -20.88
C LYS A 53 3.33 -58.57 -20.13
N CYS A 54 2.20 -57.85 -20.11
CA CYS A 54 1.96 -56.70 -19.26
C CYS A 54 0.86 -57.04 -18.24
N ASN A 55 1.10 -56.75 -16.97
CA ASN A 55 0.11 -56.89 -15.90
C ASN A 55 0.34 -55.80 -14.85
N ALA A 56 -0.61 -54.88 -14.69
CA ALA A 56 -0.49 -53.73 -13.80
C ALA A 56 -0.38 -54.12 -12.31
N ASN A 57 -0.80 -55.32 -11.93
CA ASN A 57 -0.75 -55.83 -10.56
C ASN A 57 0.56 -56.59 -10.24
N HIS A 58 1.45 -56.81 -11.22
CA HIS A 58 2.71 -57.51 -11.03
C HIS A 58 3.90 -56.59 -11.33
N PRO A 59 4.69 -56.20 -10.31
CA PRO A 59 5.77 -55.20 -10.46
C PRO A 59 6.77 -55.49 -11.58
N ASP A 60 7.13 -56.77 -11.79
CA ASP A 60 8.12 -57.15 -12.81
C ASP A 60 7.64 -56.95 -14.27
N ASN A 61 6.34 -56.75 -14.47
CA ASN A 61 5.71 -56.62 -15.79
C ASN A 61 4.66 -55.49 -15.83
N SER A 62 4.74 -54.54 -14.89
CA SER A 62 3.86 -53.36 -14.85
C SER A 62 4.51 -52.19 -15.59
N HIS A 63 3.69 -51.40 -16.28
CA HIS A 63 4.09 -50.21 -17.05
C HIS A 63 3.19 -49.04 -16.71
N LEU A 64 3.30 -48.55 -15.47
CA LEU A 64 2.37 -47.62 -14.86
C LEU A 64 2.70 -46.17 -15.24
N PRO A 65 1.76 -45.21 -15.13
CA PRO A 65 2.02 -43.81 -15.48
C PRO A 65 3.18 -43.17 -14.72
N ALA A 66 3.46 -43.61 -13.49
CA ALA A 66 4.58 -43.13 -12.68
C ALA A 66 5.94 -43.41 -13.34
N ASP A 67 6.04 -44.45 -14.17
CA ASP A 67 7.24 -44.87 -14.89
C ASP A 67 7.63 -43.89 -16.01
N MET A 68 6.82 -42.86 -16.31
CA MET A 68 7.21 -41.76 -17.21
C MET A 68 7.97 -40.64 -16.49
N THR A 69 8.00 -40.65 -15.17
CA THR A 69 8.42 -39.51 -14.33
C THR A 69 9.36 -39.92 -13.21
N ASP A 70 9.83 -41.17 -13.25
CA ASP A 70 10.81 -41.70 -12.34
C ASP A 70 12.22 -41.21 -12.71
N ASP A 71 13.21 -41.59 -11.92
CA ASP A 71 14.59 -41.23 -12.22
C ASP A 71 15.12 -42.17 -13.33
N PHE A 72 15.16 -41.64 -14.55
CA PHE A 72 15.69 -42.35 -15.73
C PHE A 72 17.09 -42.93 -15.50
N PHE A 73 17.95 -42.30 -14.68
CA PHE A 73 19.28 -42.84 -14.40
C PHE A 73 19.25 -44.04 -13.46
N ALA A 74 18.27 -44.09 -12.55
CA ALA A 74 18.05 -45.22 -11.67
C ALA A 74 17.33 -46.36 -12.39
N ASN A 75 16.36 -46.04 -13.25
CA ASN A 75 15.50 -47.00 -13.94
C ASN A 75 15.50 -46.77 -15.47
N PRO A 76 16.62 -46.99 -16.19
CA PRO A 76 16.74 -46.63 -17.61
C PRO A 76 15.88 -47.46 -18.58
N ILE A 77 15.14 -48.43 -18.06
CA ILE A 77 14.31 -49.39 -18.80
C ILE A 77 12.85 -49.37 -18.34
N SER A 78 12.44 -48.46 -17.45
CA SER A 78 11.03 -48.26 -17.11
C SER A 78 10.33 -47.48 -18.22
N TRP A 79 9.03 -47.73 -18.41
CA TRP A 79 8.18 -46.95 -19.32
C TRP A 79 6.73 -47.14 -18.92
N TRP A 80 5.89 -46.17 -19.24
CA TRP A 80 4.43 -46.34 -19.23
C TRP A 80 3.95 -46.85 -20.58
N GLN A 81 2.90 -47.68 -20.57
CA GLN A 81 2.27 -48.21 -21.77
C GLN A 81 0.74 -48.17 -21.69
N SER A 82 0.10 -47.68 -22.77
CA SER A 82 -1.36 -47.65 -22.89
C SER A 82 -1.95 -49.05 -23.08
N ALA A 83 -3.27 -49.19 -22.93
CA ALA A 83 -3.98 -50.41 -23.32
C ALA A 83 -3.84 -50.69 -24.83
N GLN A 84 -4.04 -51.94 -25.24
CA GLN A 84 -3.97 -52.33 -26.65
C GLN A 84 -5.13 -51.78 -27.48
N GLY A 85 -4.85 -51.44 -28.73
CA GLY A 85 -5.84 -51.02 -29.73
C GLY A 85 -6.34 -49.57 -29.56
N VAL A 86 -5.88 -48.83 -28.56
CA VAL A 86 -6.34 -47.44 -28.33
C VAL A 86 -5.94 -46.54 -29.49
N HIS A 87 -6.90 -45.75 -30.00
CA HIS A 87 -6.63 -44.79 -31.06
C HIS A 87 -6.31 -43.40 -30.52
N ARG A 88 -6.88 -43.06 -29.36
CA ARG A 88 -6.69 -41.79 -28.68
C ARG A 88 -6.32 -42.04 -27.24
N GLU A 89 -5.44 -41.21 -26.71
CA GLU A 89 -4.96 -41.31 -25.34
C GLU A 89 -4.68 -39.90 -24.79
N GLU A 90 -4.84 -39.73 -23.49
CA GLU A 90 -4.57 -38.48 -22.79
C GLU A 90 -3.56 -38.75 -21.69
N ILE A 91 -2.54 -37.92 -21.60
CA ILE A 91 -1.57 -37.92 -20.52
C ILE A 91 -1.62 -36.53 -19.89
N ARG A 92 -2.07 -36.45 -18.66
CA ARG A 92 -2.28 -35.19 -17.94
C ARG A 92 -1.42 -35.13 -16.68
N LEU A 93 -0.76 -34.01 -16.48
CA LEU A 93 -0.07 -33.71 -15.23
C LEU A 93 -0.74 -32.50 -14.57
N ASP A 94 -1.21 -32.72 -13.35
CA ASP A 94 -1.87 -31.71 -12.53
C ASP A 94 -0.87 -31.20 -11.48
N PHE A 95 -0.56 -29.89 -11.52
CA PHE A 95 0.34 -29.27 -10.55
C PHE A 95 -0.44 -28.75 -9.35
N GLU A 96 0.19 -28.77 -8.18
CA GLU A 96 -0.42 -28.30 -6.93
C GLU A 96 -0.61 -26.78 -6.88
N THR A 97 0.15 -26.04 -7.70
CA THR A 97 0.15 -24.59 -7.79
C THR A 97 0.65 -24.12 -9.17
N GLU A 98 0.84 -22.82 -9.35
CA GLU A 98 1.33 -22.23 -10.60
C GLU A 98 2.86 -22.39 -10.79
N PHE A 99 3.28 -22.80 -11.98
CA PHE A 99 4.68 -22.95 -12.37
C PHE A 99 4.98 -22.25 -13.71
N TYR A 100 6.26 -22.02 -13.98
CA TYR A 100 6.75 -21.64 -15.30
C TYR A 100 7.29 -22.85 -16.06
N LEU A 101 6.80 -23.08 -17.27
CA LEU A 101 7.33 -24.04 -18.22
C LEU A 101 8.38 -23.41 -19.12
N THR A 102 9.49 -24.11 -19.33
CA THR A 102 10.50 -23.74 -20.33
C THR A 102 10.44 -24.67 -21.55
N HIS A 103 10.43 -25.98 -21.34
CA HIS A 103 10.37 -26.98 -22.41
C HIS A 103 9.81 -28.32 -21.93
N VAL A 104 9.25 -29.07 -22.86
CA VAL A 104 8.73 -30.43 -22.65
C VAL A 104 9.49 -31.37 -23.58
N ILE A 105 9.93 -32.51 -23.06
CA ILE A 105 10.55 -33.59 -23.84
C ILE A 105 9.82 -34.87 -23.50
N ALA A 106 9.26 -35.53 -24.51
CA ALA A 106 8.70 -36.87 -24.39
C ALA A 106 9.54 -37.86 -25.20
N VAL A 107 10.01 -38.92 -24.57
CA VAL A 107 10.84 -39.97 -25.19
C VAL A 107 9.98 -41.22 -25.38
N PHE A 108 9.60 -41.52 -26.61
CA PHE A 108 8.71 -42.65 -26.90
C PHE A 108 9.46 -43.97 -27.01
N LYS A 109 8.91 -45.02 -26.41
CA LYS A 109 9.31 -46.41 -26.64
C LYS A 109 8.63 -47.00 -27.87
N SER A 110 7.36 -46.64 -28.09
CA SER A 110 6.66 -46.92 -29.35
C SER A 110 7.13 -45.93 -30.43
N PRO A 111 6.74 -46.11 -31.70
CA PRO A 111 6.81 -45.02 -32.66
C PRO A 111 6.07 -43.79 -32.14
N ARG A 112 6.55 -42.60 -32.53
CA ARG A 112 5.90 -41.34 -32.19
C ARG A 112 4.48 -41.29 -32.79
N PRO A 113 3.55 -40.54 -32.20
CA PRO A 113 2.20 -40.40 -32.76
C PRO A 113 2.24 -39.70 -34.13
N ALA A 114 1.35 -40.11 -35.04
CA ALA A 114 1.15 -39.44 -36.33
C ALA A 114 0.51 -38.06 -36.18
N ALA A 115 -0.22 -37.89 -35.07
CA ALA A 115 -0.87 -36.68 -34.67
C ALA A 115 -0.97 -36.64 -33.14
N MET A 116 -0.54 -35.54 -32.53
CA MET A 116 -0.72 -35.25 -31.12
C MET A 116 -0.79 -33.74 -30.87
N VAL A 117 -1.32 -33.35 -29.71
CA VAL A 117 -1.45 -31.94 -29.29
C VAL A 117 -0.90 -31.80 -27.88
N LEU A 118 -0.07 -30.78 -27.67
CA LEU A 118 0.34 -30.35 -26.34
C LEU A 118 -0.52 -29.16 -25.92
N GLU A 119 -1.16 -29.25 -24.76
CA GLU A 119 -2.03 -28.22 -24.21
C GLU A 119 -1.64 -27.89 -22.77
N ARG A 120 -2.06 -26.71 -22.32
CA ARG A 120 -1.94 -26.27 -20.94
C ARG A 120 -3.22 -25.64 -20.42
N SER A 121 -3.35 -25.65 -19.11
CA SER A 121 -4.32 -24.84 -18.36
C SER A 121 -3.59 -23.86 -17.44
N GLN A 122 -4.21 -22.71 -17.21
CA GLN A 122 -3.78 -21.68 -16.25
C GLN A 122 -4.79 -21.45 -15.13
N ASP A 123 -5.82 -22.28 -15.06
CA ASP A 123 -6.99 -22.15 -14.21
C ASP A 123 -7.41 -23.50 -13.64
N TYR A 124 -6.43 -24.33 -13.29
CA TYR A 124 -6.60 -25.63 -12.62
C TYR A 124 -7.46 -26.62 -13.40
N GLY A 125 -7.32 -26.64 -14.73
CA GLY A 125 -7.96 -27.60 -15.64
C GLY A 125 -9.33 -27.18 -16.16
N LEU A 126 -9.80 -25.95 -15.84
CA LEU A 126 -11.09 -25.44 -16.30
C LEU A 126 -11.07 -25.08 -17.79
N THR A 127 -10.03 -24.39 -18.26
CA THR A 127 -9.82 -24.06 -19.66
C THR A 127 -8.48 -24.58 -20.16
N TRP A 128 -8.43 -24.89 -21.45
CA TRP A 128 -7.27 -25.47 -22.11
C TRP A 128 -6.92 -24.67 -23.35
N ARG A 129 -5.62 -24.39 -23.52
CA ARG A 129 -5.07 -23.73 -24.70
C ARG A 129 -3.94 -24.57 -25.30
N PRO A 130 -3.87 -24.71 -26.63
CA PRO A 130 -2.81 -25.45 -27.28
C PRO A 130 -1.48 -24.69 -27.19
N TYR A 131 -0.43 -25.39 -26.81
CA TYR A 131 0.95 -24.94 -26.93
C TYR A 131 1.50 -25.21 -28.32
N LYS A 132 1.29 -26.42 -28.85
CA LYS A 132 1.79 -26.85 -30.15
C LYS A 132 1.04 -28.09 -30.65
N TYR A 133 0.85 -28.16 -31.95
CA TYR A 133 0.34 -29.33 -32.66
C TYR A 133 1.51 -30.07 -33.31
N PHE A 134 1.46 -31.41 -33.28
CA PHE A 134 2.46 -32.25 -33.92
C PHE A 134 1.74 -33.19 -34.89
N SER A 135 2.11 -33.17 -36.17
CA SER A 135 1.58 -34.13 -37.13
C SER A 135 2.54 -34.37 -38.29
N VAL A 136 2.51 -35.58 -38.86
CA VAL A 136 3.17 -35.87 -40.15
C VAL A 136 2.71 -34.96 -41.28
N ASN A 137 1.48 -34.48 -41.20
CA ASN A 137 0.93 -33.56 -42.17
C ASN A 137 0.00 -32.58 -41.47
N CYS A 138 0.58 -31.43 -41.10
CA CYS A 138 -0.11 -30.34 -40.39
C CYS A 138 -1.35 -29.84 -41.13
N THR A 139 -1.23 -29.62 -42.45
CA THR A 139 -2.31 -29.10 -43.28
C THR A 139 -3.48 -30.08 -43.36
N ALA A 140 -3.19 -31.36 -43.61
CA ALA A 140 -4.24 -32.39 -43.73
C ALA A 140 -4.90 -32.74 -42.40
N THR A 141 -4.16 -32.70 -41.29
CA THR A 141 -4.66 -33.15 -39.98
C THR A 141 -5.33 -32.03 -39.19
N PHE A 142 -4.73 -30.84 -39.18
CA PHE A 142 -5.17 -29.71 -38.35
C PHE A 142 -5.54 -28.46 -39.15
N GLY A 143 -5.35 -28.45 -40.48
CA GLY A 143 -5.56 -27.25 -41.28
C GLY A 143 -4.56 -26.13 -40.98
N LEU A 144 -3.41 -26.47 -40.40
CA LEU A 144 -2.37 -25.52 -39.99
C LEU A 144 -1.15 -25.65 -40.91
N GLN A 145 -0.40 -24.55 -41.09
CA GLN A 145 0.89 -24.58 -41.76
C GLN A 145 1.95 -25.29 -40.90
N ASP A 146 2.98 -25.83 -41.54
CA ASP A 146 4.11 -26.45 -40.82
C ASP A 146 5.15 -25.39 -40.44
N ASP A 147 5.71 -25.48 -39.23
CA ASP A 147 6.74 -24.55 -38.78
C ASP A 147 8.09 -24.69 -39.51
N LEU A 148 8.27 -25.77 -40.27
CA LEU A 148 9.36 -25.92 -41.23
C LEU A 148 9.17 -25.03 -42.47
N ALA A 149 7.93 -24.70 -42.82
CA ALA A 149 7.59 -23.84 -43.96
C ALA A 149 7.37 -22.38 -43.54
N GLU A 150 6.74 -22.16 -42.39
CA GLU A 150 6.42 -20.85 -41.84
C GLU A 150 6.88 -20.78 -40.37
N GLU A 151 8.00 -20.10 -40.14
CA GLU A 151 8.56 -19.95 -38.80
C GLU A 151 7.54 -19.29 -37.86
N GLY A 152 7.30 -19.93 -36.71
CA GLY A 152 6.31 -19.46 -35.73
C GLY A 152 4.93 -20.11 -35.86
N SER A 153 4.69 -20.97 -36.85
CA SER A 153 3.43 -21.74 -36.94
C SER A 153 3.19 -22.60 -35.70
N MET A 154 1.92 -22.82 -35.37
CA MET A 154 1.48 -23.64 -34.22
C MET A 154 1.63 -25.15 -34.44
N CYS A 155 1.86 -25.60 -35.67
CA CYS A 155 2.04 -27.03 -35.98
C CYS A 155 3.45 -27.35 -36.47
N THR A 156 3.96 -28.54 -36.16
CA THR A 156 5.27 -29.02 -36.66
C THR A 156 5.23 -30.50 -37.04
N SER A 157 5.88 -30.86 -38.15
CA SER A 157 6.13 -32.27 -38.51
C SER A 157 7.48 -32.82 -38.02
N ARG A 158 8.38 -31.94 -37.54
CA ARG A 158 9.77 -32.28 -37.14
C ARG A 158 9.89 -33.49 -36.21
N TYR A 159 8.90 -33.68 -35.35
CA TYR A 159 8.88 -34.74 -34.32
C TYR A 159 7.78 -35.78 -34.56
N SER A 160 7.25 -35.89 -35.79
CA SER A 160 6.11 -36.76 -36.09
C SER A 160 6.47 -37.95 -37.00
N ASP A 161 7.74 -38.09 -37.38
CA ASP A 161 8.22 -39.24 -38.14
C ASP A 161 8.19 -40.52 -37.30
N ALA A 162 7.72 -41.60 -37.91
CA ALA A 162 7.64 -42.93 -37.28
C ALA A 162 9.03 -43.53 -36.98
N VAL A 163 10.09 -43.02 -37.62
CA VAL A 163 11.49 -43.44 -37.43
C VAL A 163 12.23 -42.36 -36.63
N PRO A 164 13.01 -42.72 -35.58
CA PRO A 164 13.22 -44.08 -35.09
C PRO A 164 11.97 -44.63 -34.39
N CYS A 165 11.75 -45.94 -34.53
CA CYS A 165 10.55 -46.61 -34.00
C CYS A 165 10.57 -46.83 -32.48
N THR A 166 11.68 -46.50 -31.84
CA THR A 166 11.90 -46.48 -30.39
C THR A 166 12.91 -45.38 -30.09
N ARG A 167 12.85 -44.79 -28.90
CA ARG A 167 13.62 -43.59 -28.49
C ARG A 167 13.38 -42.37 -29.39
N GLY A 168 12.22 -42.30 -30.03
CA GLY A 168 11.81 -41.11 -30.76
C GLY A 168 11.46 -39.99 -29.79
N GLU A 169 12.11 -38.84 -29.92
CA GLU A 169 11.85 -37.68 -29.07
C GLU A 169 10.82 -36.74 -29.70
N VAL A 170 9.98 -36.14 -28.85
CA VAL A 170 9.12 -35.00 -29.16
C VAL A 170 9.48 -33.87 -28.24
N ILE A 171 9.85 -32.71 -28.80
CA ILE A 171 10.34 -31.57 -28.03
C ILE A 171 9.47 -30.35 -28.30
N TYR A 172 9.03 -29.71 -27.23
CA TYR A 172 8.41 -28.38 -27.26
C TYR A 172 9.27 -27.40 -26.45
N ARG A 173 9.51 -26.21 -26.99
CA ARG A 173 10.17 -25.11 -26.28
C ARG A 173 9.20 -23.93 -26.24
N ALA A 174 8.89 -23.45 -25.04
CA ALA A 174 7.96 -22.33 -24.86
C ALA A 174 8.55 -21.03 -25.44
N LEU A 175 9.85 -20.80 -25.19
CA LEU A 175 10.58 -19.68 -25.79
C LEU A 175 11.30 -20.13 -27.06
N SER A 176 10.98 -19.48 -28.18
CA SER A 176 11.62 -19.68 -29.49
C SER A 176 12.26 -18.38 -29.97
N PRO A 177 13.20 -18.41 -30.93
CA PRO A 177 13.74 -17.20 -31.54
C PRO A 177 12.67 -16.28 -32.14
N ALA A 178 11.59 -16.86 -32.68
CA ALA A 178 10.43 -16.14 -33.21
C ALA A 178 9.61 -15.41 -32.12
N ASN A 179 9.54 -15.98 -30.91
CA ASN A 179 8.78 -15.42 -29.78
C ASN A 179 9.74 -14.91 -28.70
N LYS A 180 10.54 -13.89 -29.05
CA LYS A 180 11.53 -13.31 -28.14
C LYS A 180 10.84 -12.47 -27.07
N ILE A 181 10.79 -12.99 -25.84
CA ILE A 181 10.34 -12.24 -24.68
C ILE A 181 11.54 -11.58 -24.00
N GLU A 182 11.49 -10.26 -23.84
CA GLU A 182 12.58 -9.50 -23.22
C GLU A 182 12.58 -9.58 -21.70
N ASP A 183 11.41 -9.49 -21.06
CA ASP A 183 11.25 -9.58 -19.61
C ASP A 183 10.44 -10.85 -19.25
N PRO A 184 11.03 -11.85 -18.58
CA PRO A 184 10.37 -13.11 -18.23
C PRO A 184 9.24 -12.95 -17.18
N TYR A 185 9.06 -11.75 -16.63
CA TYR A 185 7.97 -11.45 -15.69
C TYR A 185 6.88 -10.58 -16.30
N SER A 186 6.98 -10.23 -17.58
CA SER A 186 5.96 -9.46 -18.28
C SER A 186 4.63 -10.22 -18.40
N PRO A 187 3.49 -9.53 -18.62
CA PRO A 187 2.21 -10.20 -18.85
C PRO A 187 2.25 -11.19 -20.02
N GLU A 188 3.01 -10.90 -21.07
CA GLU A 188 3.16 -11.76 -22.24
C GLU A 188 3.98 -13.02 -21.90
N ALA A 189 5.06 -12.90 -21.13
CA ALA A 189 5.78 -14.05 -20.58
C ALA A 189 4.88 -14.89 -19.69
N GLN A 190 4.12 -14.26 -18.79
CA GLN A 190 3.23 -14.97 -17.88
C GLN A 190 2.13 -15.71 -18.64
N ASP A 191 1.51 -15.11 -19.67
CA ASP A 191 0.50 -15.81 -20.47
C ASP A 191 1.09 -17.05 -21.12
N LEU A 192 2.33 -17.00 -21.63
CA LEU A 192 2.96 -18.13 -22.32
C LEU A 192 3.54 -19.19 -21.37
N LEU A 193 4.31 -18.79 -20.36
CA LEU A 193 5.11 -19.69 -19.54
C LEU A 193 4.34 -20.26 -18.35
N LYS A 194 3.35 -19.52 -17.82
CA LYS A 194 2.63 -19.94 -16.61
C LYS A 194 1.65 -21.07 -16.91
N LEU A 195 1.59 -22.07 -16.04
CA LEU A 195 0.58 -23.13 -16.09
C LEU A 195 0.25 -23.70 -14.70
N THR A 196 -0.89 -24.38 -14.63
CA THR A 196 -1.34 -25.22 -13.50
C THR A 196 -1.51 -26.68 -13.91
N ASN A 197 -1.70 -26.95 -15.20
CA ASN A 197 -1.83 -28.31 -15.72
C ASN A 197 -1.21 -28.39 -17.11
N LEU A 198 -0.64 -29.55 -17.43
CA LEU A 198 -0.11 -29.88 -18.75
C LEU A 198 -0.83 -31.13 -19.27
N ARG A 199 -1.19 -31.15 -20.54
CA ARG A 199 -1.86 -32.30 -21.16
C ARG A 199 -1.28 -32.61 -22.53
N LEU A 200 -0.90 -33.86 -22.75
CA LEU A 200 -0.58 -34.42 -24.06
C LEU A 200 -1.78 -35.24 -24.54
N LEU A 201 -2.33 -34.86 -25.69
CA LEU A 201 -3.39 -35.59 -26.38
C LEU A 201 -2.78 -36.36 -27.55
N LEU A 202 -2.68 -37.68 -27.43
CA LEU A 202 -2.22 -38.57 -28.50
C LEU A 202 -3.43 -38.92 -29.37
N LEU A 203 -3.45 -38.49 -30.63
CA LEU A 203 -4.65 -38.56 -31.47
C LEU A 203 -4.64 -39.69 -32.49
N LYS A 204 -3.45 -40.05 -32.99
CA LYS A 204 -3.28 -41.09 -34.01
C LYS A 204 -1.94 -41.82 -33.84
N ARG A 205 -1.98 -43.15 -33.75
CA ARG A 205 -0.77 -44.00 -33.71
C ARG A 205 -0.10 -44.10 -35.07
N GLN A 206 1.15 -44.55 -35.05
CA GLN A 206 1.90 -44.97 -36.23
C GLN A 206 2.42 -46.38 -36.07
N GLU A 207 2.53 -47.07 -37.19
CA GLU A 207 3.23 -48.33 -37.28
C GLU A 207 4.66 -48.06 -37.74
N CYS A 208 5.58 -48.94 -37.34
CA CYS A 208 6.97 -48.81 -37.71
C CYS A 208 7.15 -49.22 -39.19
N PRO A 209 7.72 -48.37 -40.07
CA PRO A 209 7.80 -48.65 -41.50
C PRO A 209 8.59 -49.90 -41.91
N CYS A 210 9.44 -50.44 -41.02
CA CYS A 210 10.22 -51.65 -41.29
C CYS A 210 9.48 -52.97 -40.97
N GLN A 211 8.16 -52.92 -40.74
CA GLN A 211 7.31 -54.10 -40.63
C GLN A 211 7.28 -54.88 -41.97
N SER A 212 7.84 -56.10 -41.99
CA SER A 212 7.72 -56.99 -43.14
C SER A 212 6.32 -57.61 -43.18
N SER A 213 5.71 -57.61 -44.37
CA SER A 213 4.33 -58.09 -44.61
C SER A 213 4.10 -59.58 -44.32
N GLU A 214 5.14 -60.36 -43.98
CA GLU A 214 5.10 -61.83 -43.98
C GLU A 214 5.08 -62.49 -42.59
N LEU A 215 5.22 -61.76 -41.47
CA LEU A 215 5.47 -62.38 -40.14
C LEU A 215 4.58 -61.95 -38.97
N VAL A 216 3.52 -61.15 -39.15
CA VAL A 216 2.72 -60.68 -38.00
C VAL A 216 1.35 -61.35 -37.98
N GLU A 217 1.26 -62.50 -37.29
CA GLU A 217 -0.01 -63.22 -37.09
C GLU A 217 -1.10 -62.38 -36.39
N LYS A 218 -0.79 -61.24 -35.71
CA LYS A 218 -1.79 -60.27 -35.19
C LYS A 218 -1.23 -58.83 -35.06
N PRO A 219 -1.57 -57.88 -35.95
CA PRO A 219 -1.14 -56.46 -35.89
C PRO A 219 -1.50 -55.75 -34.58
N GLN A 220 -2.54 -56.22 -33.89
CA GLN A 220 -3.06 -55.66 -32.65
C GLN A 220 -2.04 -55.66 -31.49
N ARG A 221 -1.04 -56.55 -31.50
CA ARG A 221 -0.06 -56.68 -30.40
C ARG A 221 0.96 -55.53 -30.33
N PHE A 222 1.13 -54.79 -31.42
CA PHE A 222 1.97 -53.59 -31.49
C PHE A 222 1.16 -52.29 -31.34
N ALA A 223 -0.17 -52.41 -31.22
CA ALA A 223 -1.08 -51.28 -31.27
C ALA A 223 -1.21 -50.58 -29.90
N HIS A 224 -0.14 -49.99 -29.38
CA HIS A 224 -0.12 -49.26 -28.11
C HIS A 224 0.77 -48.02 -28.21
N TYR A 225 0.55 -47.05 -27.32
CA TYR A 225 1.51 -45.99 -27.03
C TYR A 225 2.40 -46.41 -25.89
N ALA A 226 3.68 -46.03 -25.94
CA ALA A 226 4.60 -46.23 -24.83
C ALA A 226 5.62 -45.09 -24.74
N ILE A 227 5.86 -44.59 -23.52
CA ILE A 227 6.75 -43.45 -23.23
C ILE A 227 7.73 -43.88 -22.15
N TYR A 228 9.03 -43.80 -22.46
CA TYR A 228 10.11 -44.00 -21.50
C TYR A 228 10.14 -42.87 -20.48
N ASP A 229 10.18 -41.62 -20.92
CA ASP A 229 10.38 -40.48 -20.04
C ASP A 229 9.59 -39.26 -20.54
N LEU A 230 8.97 -38.54 -19.60
CA LEU A 230 8.25 -37.29 -19.78
C LEU A 230 8.91 -36.21 -18.91
N ILE A 231 9.83 -35.48 -19.52
CA ILE A 231 10.60 -34.43 -18.87
C ILE A 231 9.89 -33.09 -19.09
N ILE A 232 9.47 -32.46 -18.00
CA ILE A 232 8.80 -31.16 -18.02
C ILE A 232 9.69 -30.15 -17.30
N ARG A 233 10.50 -29.43 -18.06
CA ARG A 233 11.49 -28.50 -17.50
C ARG A 233 10.87 -27.15 -17.23
N GLY A 234 10.99 -26.68 -16.00
CA GLY A 234 10.38 -25.45 -15.54
C GLY A 234 10.91 -24.99 -14.19
N SER A 235 10.36 -23.90 -13.68
CA SER A 235 10.70 -23.37 -12.36
C SER A 235 9.44 -22.97 -11.62
N CYS A 236 9.57 -22.88 -10.30
CA CYS A 236 8.58 -22.23 -9.45
C CYS A 236 8.37 -20.76 -9.89
N PHE A 237 7.12 -20.29 -9.90
CA PHE A 237 6.74 -18.95 -10.35
C PHE A 237 6.69 -17.98 -9.16
N CYS A 238 7.58 -16.98 -9.13
CA CYS A 238 7.70 -16.06 -7.98
C CYS A 238 7.77 -14.57 -8.35
N ASN A 239 7.31 -14.19 -9.55
CA ASN A 239 7.29 -12.80 -10.04
C ASN A 239 8.64 -12.06 -9.91
N GLY A 240 9.78 -12.75 -9.93
CA GLY A 240 11.09 -12.12 -9.80
C GLY A 240 11.51 -11.78 -8.37
N HIS A 241 10.81 -12.31 -7.34
CA HIS A 241 11.04 -11.98 -5.94
C HIS A 241 11.41 -13.18 -5.04
N ALA A 242 11.79 -14.33 -5.59
CA ALA A 242 12.34 -15.43 -4.79
C ALA A 242 13.44 -16.20 -5.54
N GLU A 243 14.40 -16.74 -4.80
CA GLU A 243 15.46 -17.62 -5.30
C GLU A 243 15.17 -19.09 -5.00
N GLU A 244 14.24 -19.35 -4.08
CA GLU A 244 13.99 -20.68 -3.52
C GLU A 244 12.49 -20.87 -3.30
N CYS A 245 12.05 -22.12 -3.40
CA CYS A 245 10.68 -22.52 -3.11
C CYS A 245 10.64 -23.71 -2.13
N GLN A 246 9.57 -23.75 -1.36
CA GLN A 246 9.25 -24.76 -0.36
C GLN A 246 7.92 -25.44 -0.69
N LEU A 247 7.60 -26.53 0.02
CA LEU A 247 6.32 -27.22 -0.16
C LEU A 247 5.12 -26.26 -0.05
N ALA A 248 4.21 -26.36 -1.01
CA ALA A 248 2.94 -25.65 -1.00
C ALA A 248 1.99 -26.35 -0.02
N ASN A 249 1.72 -25.73 1.13
CA ASN A 249 0.76 -26.22 2.11
C ASN A 249 -0.69 -26.08 1.59
N ARG A 250 -1.13 -27.03 0.76
CA ARG A 250 -2.57 -27.34 0.66
C ARG A 250 -2.88 -28.54 1.54
N THR A 251 -3.65 -28.25 2.58
CA THR A 251 -4.44 -29.18 3.42
C THR A 251 -4.31 -30.67 3.13
N GLY A 252 -3.64 -31.40 4.03
CA GLY A 252 -4.09 -32.74 4.44
C GLY A 252 -3.88 -33.92 3.48
N VAL A 253 -2.99 -33.84 2.49
CA VAL A 253 -2.56 -35.03 1.74
C VAL A 253 -1.03 -35.10 1.71
N MET A 254 -0.52 -36.13 2.38
CA MET A 254 0.87 -36.63 2.42
C MET A 254 1.89 -35.91 3.33
N GLU A 255 1.64 -35.91 4.64
CA GLU A 255 2.73 -35.99 5.65
C GLU A 255 3.36 -37.40 5.73
N ASN A 256 2.83 -38.41 5.00
CA ASN A 256 3.28 -39.81 5.09
C ASN A 256 3.77 -40.41 3.75
N ALA A 257 4.59 -39.67 2.99
CA ALA A 257 5.24 -40.25 1.80
C ALA A 257 6.66 -39.75 1.53
N VAL A 258 7.26 -38.95 2.41
CA VAL A 258 8.71 -38.75 2.36
C VAL A 258 9.34 -39.81 3.27
N SER A 259 9.48 -41.02 2.73
CA SER A 259 10.35 -42.02 3.32
C SER A 259 11.76 -41.40 3.41
N PRO A 260 12.52 -41.53 4.53
CA PRO A 260 13.79 -40.85 4.74
C PRO A 260 14.94 -41.31 3.81
N ARG A 261 14.64 -42.07 2.75
CA ARG A 261 15.60 -42.56 1.74
C ARG A 261 15.65 -41.73 0.45
N HIS A 262 14.80 -40.71 0.27
CA HIS A 262 14.74 -39.90 -0.96
C HIS A 262 15.24 -38.46 -0.80
N SER A 263 16.22 -38.21 0.07
CA SER A 263 16.91 -36.90 0.17
C SER A 263 17.82 -36.55 -1.03
N LEU A 264 17.71 -37.27 -2.16
CA LEU A 264 18.57 -37.13 -3.33
C LEU A 264 17.81 -36.75 -4.61
N ILE A 265 16.49 -36.67 -4.59
CA ILE A 265 15.69 -36.36 -5.78
C ILE A 265 15.35 -34.86 -5.76
N GLU A 266 15.84 -34.14 -6.77
CA GLU A 266 15.67 -32.68 -6.95
C GLU A 266 14.21 -32.34 -7.33
N PHE A 267 13.29 -32.48 -6.37
CA PHE A 267 11.88 -32.17 -6.51
C PHE A 267 11.65 -30.65 -6.57
N VAL A 268 11.00 -30.15 -7.62
CA VAL A 268 10.70 -28.72 -7.73
C VAL A 268 9.44 -28.38 -6.93
N HIS A 269 9.63 -27.61 -5.84
CA HIS A 269 8.55 -27.11 -5.01
C HIS A 269 7.87 -25.85 -5.58
N GLY A 270 6.61 -25.60 -5.22
CA GLY A 270 5.80 -24.54 -5.82
C GLY A 270 5.53 -23.28 -4.99
N LYS A 271 5.80 -23.25 -3.68
CA LYS A 271 5.55 -22.06 -2.84
C LYS A 271 6.81 -21.23 -2.65
N CYS A 272 6.75 -19.96 -3.02
CA CYS A 272 7.91 -19.07 -2.98
C CYS A 272 8.34 -18.68 -1.57
N VAL A 273 9.65 -18.66 -1.33
CA VAL A 273 10.25 -17.99 -0.17
C VAL A 273 10.47 -16.52 -0.53
N CYS A 274 9.41 -15.73 -0.38
CA CYS A 274 9.37 -14.36 -0.89
C CYS A 274 10.41 -13.43 -0.24
N ARG A 275 11.07 -12.64 -1.09
CA ARG A 275 11.98 -11.53 -0.74
C ARG A 275 11.39 -10.20 -1.19
N HIS A 276 12.19 -9.13 -1.21
CA HIS A 276 11.75 -7.80 -1.69
C HIS A 276 10.52 -7.24 -0.97
N ASN A 277 10.32 -7.66 0.28
CA ASN A 277 9.15 -7.36 1.11
C ASN A 277 7.81 -7.71 0.45
N THR A 278 7.81 -8.74 -0.39
CA THR A 278 6.61 -9.32 -0.98
C THR A 278 6.10 -10.47 -0.11
N ALA A 279 4.88 -10.91 -0.38
CA ALA A 279 4.18 -11.98 0.30
C ALA A 279 3.21 -12.65 -0.68
N GLY A 280 2.59 -13.76 -0.26
CA GLY A 280 1.78 -14.60 -1.12
C GLY A 280 2.47 -15.92 -1.44
N ASP A 281 1.79 -16.80 -2.17
CA ASP A 281 2.38 -18.07 -2.58
C ASP A 281 3.35 -17.90 -3.76
N HIS A 282 3.14 -16.84 -4.55
CA HIS A 282 3.90 -16.48 -5.75
C HIS A 282 4.51 -15.06 -5.68
N CYS A 283 4.58 -14.50 -4.47
CA CYS A 283 5.08 -13.13 -4.22
C CYS A 283 4.28 -12.04 -4.97
N GLU A 284 2.99 -12.30 -5.19
CA GLU A 284 2.06 -11.50 -5.98
C GLU A 284 1.48 -10.28 -5.25
N LYS A 285 1.85 -10.09 -3.98
CA LYS A 285 1.43 -8.95 -3.15
C LYS A 285 2.55 -8.46 -2.26
N CYS A 286 2.42 -7.24 -1.75
CA CYS A 286 3.34 -6.74 -0.74
C CYS A 286 3.06 -7.35 0.64
N ALA A 287 4.11 -7.46 1.46
CA ALA A 287 3.99 -7.83 2.86
C ALA A 287 3.09 -6.82 3.61
N PRO A 288 2.42 -7.22 4.71
CA PRO A 288 1.36 -6.42 5.34
C PRO A 288 1.71 -4.96 5.63
N LEU A 289 2.96 -4.66 6.04
CA LEU A 289 3.41 -3.30 6.38
C LEU A 289 4.15 -2.59 5.22
N TYR A 290 4.07 -3.10 4.00
CA TYR A 290 4.88 -2.64 2.85
C TYR A 290 4.05 -2.15 1.65
N ASN A 291 2.83 -1.67 1.91
CA ASN A 291 1.90 -1.18 0.90
C ASN A 291 1.99 0.35 0.68
N ASP A 292 3.19 0.94 0.76
CA ASP A 292 3.35 2.40 0.57
C ASP A 292 3.45 2.83 -0.90
N GLN A 293 3.59 1.87 -1.80
CA GLN A 293 3.56 2.02 -3.25
C GLN A 293 2.89 0.79 -3.90
N PRO A 294 2.39 0.88 -5.14
CA PRO A 294 1.82 -0.27 -5.83
C PRO A 294 2.86 -1.38 -6.03
N TRP A 295 2.42 -2.63 -5.86
CA TRP A 295 3.22 -3.82 -6.18
C TRP A 295 3.57 -3.86 -7.68
N LYS A 296 4.76 -4.38 -7.99
CA LYS A 296 5.24 -4.64 -9.35
C LYS A 296 6.13 -5.89 -9.33
N PRO A 297 6.12 -6.72 -10.38
CA PRO A 297 7.07 -7.83 -10.49
C PRO A 297 8.50 -7.30 -10.59
N GLY A 298 9.49 -8.14 -10.27
CA GLY A 298 10.88 -7.88 -10.63
C GLY A 298 11.03 -7.73 -12.15
N ASP A 299 12.06 -7.01 -12.58
CA ASP A 299 12.36 -6.83 -14.01
C ASP A 299 13.56 -7.68 -14.39
N GLY A 300 13.35 -8.72 -15.19
CA GLY A 300 14.42 -9.64 -15.59
C GLY A 300 15.37 -9.05 -16.63
N LYS A 301 14.97 -8.01 -17.36
CA LYS A 301 15.80 -7.32 -18.37
C LYS A 301 16.79 -6.37 -17.70
N THR A 302 16.33 -5.56 -16.75
CA THR A 302 17.17 -4.57 -16.05
C THR A 302 17.77 -5.11 -14.75
N GLY A 303 17.23 -6.20 -14.21
CA GLY A 303 17.59 -6.72 -12.90
C GLY A 303 16.98 -5.93 -11.73
N ALA A 304 16.08 -4.99 -12.01
CA ALA A 304 15.46 -4.16 -10.99
C ALA A 304 14.58 -5.03 -10.06
N PRO A 305 14.76 -4.95 -8.73
CA PRO A 305 14.03 -5.79 -7.79
C PRO A 305 12.56 -5.41 -7.63
N ASN A 306 12.20 -4.16 -7.92
CA ASN A 306 10.86 -3.60 -7.74
C ASN A 306 10.23 -3.93 -6.38
N GLU A 307 11.04 -3.80 -5.32
CA GLU A 307 10.63 -4.15 -3.96
C GLU A 307 9.49 -3.30 -3.41
N CYS A 308 8.68 -3.92 -2.57
CA CYS A 308 7.62 -3.25 -1.84
C CYS A 308 8.20 -2.32 -0.78
N ARG A 309 7.55 -1.17 -0.58
CA ARG A 309 8.06 -0.10 0.30
C ARG A 309 7.28 -0.02 1.60
N LYS A 310 8.03 0.02 2.71
CA LYS A 310 7.48 0.05 4.07
C LYS A 310 6.63 1.30 4.32
N CYS A 311 5.45 1.12 4.88
CA CYS A 311 4.60 2.21 5.36
C CYS A 311 5.19 2.87 6.61
N ARG A 312 5.04 4.20 6.69
CA ARG A 312 5.51 4.98 7.85
C ARG A 312 4.43 5.07 8.92
N CYS A 313 4.28 4.01 9.72
CA CYS A 313 3.26 3.94 10.79
C CYS A 313 3.78 4.29 12.20
N HIS A 314 4.99 4.86 12.29
CA HIS A 314 5.65 5.20 13.56
C HIS A 314 5.67 4.06 14.60
N ASN A 315 5.74 2.80 14.17
CA ASN A 315 5.69 1.63 15.06
C ASN A 315 4.39 1.52 15.87
N HIS A 316 3.26 1.92 15.27
CA HIS A 316 1.94 1.85 15.86
C HIS A 316 0.94 1.05 15.02
N ALA A 317 1.39 0.39 13.97
CA ALA A 317 0.58 -0.54 13.17
C ALA A 317 1.49 -1.63 12.62
N ASP A 318 0.93 -2.84 12.49
CA ASP A 318 1.63 -4.00 11.94
C ASP A 318 1.24 -4.27 10.48
N SER A 319 0.23 -3.56 9.97
CA SER A 319 -0.18 -3.58 8.57
C SER A 319 -0.58 -2.19 8.07
N CYS A 320 -0.59 -2.06 6.75
CA CYS A 320 -1.10 -0.91 6.02
C CYS A 320 -1.68 -1.37 4.69
N HIS A 321 -2.57 -0.56 4.11
CA HIS A 321 -3.04 -0.74 2.74
C HIS A 321 -2.61 0.44 1.87
N PHE A 322 -2.62 0.21 0.55
CA PHE A 322 -2.34 1.24 -0.44
C PHE A 322 -3.63 2.01 -0.76
N ASP A 323 -3.56 3.34 -0.76
CA ASP A 323 -4.64 4.22 -1.19
C ASP A 323 -4.17 5.08 -2.38
N LEU A 324 -4.91 5.00 -3.49
CA LEU A 324 -4.60 5.70 -4.74
C LEU A 324 -4.74 7.23 -4.60
N SER A 325 -5.70 7.70 -3.81
CA SER A 325 -5.93 9.14 -3.60
C SER A 325 -4.76 9.75 -2.82
N VAL A 326 -4.30 9.08 -1.77
CA VAL A 326 -3.11 9.47 -0.99
C VAL A 326 -1.86 9.44 -1.87
N TRP A 327 -1.71 8.41 -2.70
CA TRP A 327 -0.60 8.30 -3.65
C TRP A 327 -0.55 9.46 -4.64
N LEU A 328 -1.68 9.81 -5.27
CA LEU A 328 -1.76 10.91 -6.22
C LEU A 328 -1.52 12.27 -5.53
N ALA A 329 -2.12 12.48 -4.35
CA ALA A 329 -1.93 13.70 -3.56
C ALA A 329 -0.46 13.92 -3.16
N SER A 330 0.30 12.86 -2.88
CA SER A 330 1.73 12.93 -2.59
C SER A 330 2.62 13.19 -3.81
N GLY A 331 2.06 13.33 -5.01
CA GLY A 331 2.82 13.41 -6.26
C GLY A 331 3.46 12.08 -6.66
N LYS A 332 2.75 10.97 -6.45
CA LYS A 332 3.23 9.58 -6.69
C LYS A 332 4.46 9.22 -5.86
N ARG A 333 4.49 9.67 -4.60
CA ARG A 333 5.63 9.45 -3.70
C ARG A 333 5.33 8.56 -2.50
N SER A 334 4.12 8.51 -1.97
CA SER A 334 3.71 7.67 -0.82
C SER A 334 2.19 7.55 -0.79
N GLY A 335 1.69 6.32 -0.68
CA GLY A 335 0.26 6.00 -0.72
C GLY A 335 -0.19 5.09 0.42
N GLY A 336 0.71 4.76 1.35
CA GLY A 336 0.40 3.84 2.44
C GLY A 336 -0.45 4.49 3.53
N VAL A 337 -1.49 3.77 3.95
CA VAL A 337 -2.38 4.12 5.05
C VAL A 337 -2.33 3.00 6.09
N CYS A 338 -1.95 3.34 7.32
CA CYS A 338 -1.78 2.38 8.40
C CYS A 338 -3.12 1.85 8.91
N ASP A 339 -3.20 0.54 9.14
CA ASP A 339 -4.40 -0.10 9.67
C ASP A 339 -4.32 -0.19 11.19
N ASN A 340 -5.46 -0.05 11.86
CA ASN A 340 -5.61 -0.36 13.29
C ASN A 340 -4.55 0.30 14.20
N CYS A 341 -4.35 1.62 14.06
CA CYS A 341 -3.40 2.37 14.86
C CYS A 341 -3.53 2.07 16.38
N LYS A 342 -2.45 1.50 16.92
CA LYS A 342 -2.24 1.12 18.33
C LYS A 342 -1.79 2.32 19.16
N HIS A 343 -1.54 2.11 20.45
CA HIS A 343 -0.98 3.12 21.37
C HIS A 343 -1.77 4.44 21.43
N ASN A 344 -3.09 4.36 21.26
CA ASN A 344 -4.00 5.52 21.22
C ASN A 344 -3.64 6.57 20.17
N THR A 345 -3.05 6.12 19.05
CA THR A 345 -2.75 6.98 17.90
C THR A 345 -3.80 6.86 16.79
N GLU A 346 -3.84 7.84 15.91
CA GLU A 346 -4.74 7.90 14.76
C GLU A 346 -4.09 8.67 13.58
N GLY A 347 -4.82 8.76 12.47
CA GLY A 347 -4.34 9.35 11.21
C GLY A 347 -3.71 8.32 10.29
N HIS A 348 -3.51 8.68 9.02
CA HIS A 348 -3.03 7.76 7.97
C HIS A 348 -1.64 7.17 8.23
N ARG A 349 -0.84 7.78 9.11
CA ARG A 349 0.49 7.33 9.55
C ARG A 349 0.55 7.02 11.04
N CYS A 350 -0.59 6.99 11.72
CA CYS A 350 -0.65 6.94 13.19
C CYS A 350 0.14 8.11 13.83
N GLN A 351 0.14 9.28 13.18
CA GLN A 351 1.02 10.40 13.52
C GLN A 351 0.49 11.33 14.62
N ARG A 352 -0.72 11.09 15.11
CA ARG A 352 -1.42 11.94 16.09
C ARG A 352 -2.10 11.09 17.15
N CYS A 353 -2.43 11.68 18.28
CA CYS A 353 -3.16 11.00 19.34
C CYS A 353 -4.67 11.07 19.11
N LYS A 354 -5.37 10.00 19.45
CA LYS A 354 -6.84 9.93 19.44
C LYS A 354 -7.44 11.00 20.35
N PRO A 355 -8.68 11.44 20.07
CA PRO A 355 -9.52 12.15 21.03
C PRO A 355 -9.42 11.64 22.47
N GLY A 356 -9.21 12.56 23.41
CA GLY A 356 -9.03 12.22 24.83
C GLY A 356 -7.60 11.89 25.23
N TYR A 357 -6.66 11.94 24.29
CA TYR A 357 -5.22 11.84 24.52
C TYR A 357 -4.49 13.07 23.94
N TYR A 358 -3.28 13.34 24.44
CA TYR A 358 -2.40 14.39 23.95
C TYR A 358 -0.96 13.88 23.78
N ARG A 359 -0.21 14.54 22.92
CA ARG A 359 1.17 14.17 22.57
C ARG A 359 2.15 14.49 23.70
N ASP A 360 2.82 13.48 24.24
CA ASP A 360 3.87 13.65 25.26
C ASP A 360 5.24 13.95 24.65
N ARG A 361 5.56 15.23 24.42
CA ARG A 361 6.80 15.65 23.73
C ARG A 361 8.11 15.15 24.36
N GLY A 362 8.10 14.69 25.61
CA GLY A 362 9.26 14.04 26.22
C GLY A 362 9.59 12.65 25.66
N LYS A 363 8.67 12.03 24.90
CA LYS A 363 8.84 10.72 24.26
C LYS A 363 8.98 10.85 22.74
N PRO A 364 9.77 9.99 22.07
CA PRO A 364 9.81 9.93 20.61
C PRO A 364 8.45 9.47 20.04
N MET A 365 8.17 9.81 18.77
CA MET A 365 6.91 9.44 18.14
C MET A 365 6.68 7.93 18.14
N SER A 366 7.75 7.12 18.05
CA SER A 366 7.65 5.66 18.01
C SER A 366 7.38 4.98 19.36
N SER A 367 7.32 5.73 20.46
CA SER A 367 7.09 5.18 21.79
C SER A 367 5.65 4.67 21.96
N THR A 368 5.48 3.55 22.65
CA THR A 368 4.16 3.01 23.02
C THR A 368 3.37 3.93 23.96
N GLU A 369 4.05 4.85 24.65
CA GLU A 369 3.47 5.81 25.60
C GLU A 369 3.44 7.24 25.03
N VAL A 370 3.54 7.40 23.70
CA VAL A 370 3.58 8.71 23.03
C VAL A 370 2.33 9.56 23.27
N CYS A 371 1.19 8.91 23.56
CA CYS A 371 -0.11 9.52 23.81
C CYS A 371 -0.53 9.37 25.26
N LYS A 372 -0.54 10.49 26.00
CA LYS A 372 -0.98 10.55 27.40
C LYS A 372 -2.48 10.87 27.48
N PRO A 373 -3.24 10.23 28.38
CA PRO A 373 -4.66 10.54 28.54
C PRO A 373 -4.85 11.95 29.11
N CYS A 374 -5.93 12.62 28.69
CA CYS A 374 -6.34 13.90 29.27
C CYS A 374 -6.81 13.71 30.72
N ALA A 375 -6.34 14.56 31.64
CA ALA A 375 -6.73 14.56 33.06
C ALA A 375 -7.71 15.69 33.40
N CYS A 376 -8.75 15.88 32.59
CA CYS A 376 -9.71 16.98 32.76
C CYS A 376 -10.74 16.72 33.84
N GLN A 377 -10.92 17.68 34.74
CA GLN A 377 -11.94 17.62 35.78
C GLN A 377 -13.33 17.82 35.18
N PRO A 378 -14.25 16.84 35.27
CA PRO A 378 -15.55 16.91 34.60
C PRO A 378 -16.40 18.12 35.01
N MET A 379 -16.36 18.50 36.29
CA MET A 379 -17.13 19.63 36.81
C MET A 379 -16.66 20.98 36.26
N GLY A 380 -15.34 21.17 36.11
CA GLY A 380 -14.75 22.43 35.67
C GLY A 380 -14.56 22.56 34.16
N SER A 381 -14.77 21.49 33.39
CA SER A 381 -14.54 21.46 31.94
C SER A 381 -15.82 21.77 31.14
N ALA A 382 -15.74 22.67 30.16
CA ALA A 382 -16.88 23.21 29.41
C ALA A 382 -17.60 22.19 28.50
N ASN A 383 -16.91 21.12 28.09
CA ASN A 383 -17.40 20.17 27.08
C ASN A 383 -17.64 18.73 27.61
N ALA A 384 -17.98 18.57 28.88
CA ALA A 384 -18.17 17.23 29.47
C ALA A 384 -19.41 16.47 28.95
N THR A 385 -20.41 17.15 28.35
CA THR A 385 -21.75 16.60 28.13
C THR A 385 -22.15 16.32 26.68
N PHE A 386 -21.42 16.78 25.65
CA PHE A 386 -21.95 16.72 24.27
C PHE A 386 -21.13 16.01 23.18
N SER A 387 -19.89 15.57 23.41
CA SER A 387 -19.23 14.74 22.38
C SER A 387 -18.05 13.96 22.93
N ARG A 388 -17.94 12.70 22.50
CA ARG A 388 -16.79 11.81 22.74
C ARG A 388 -15.47 12.32 22.15
N SER A 389 -15.40 13.51 21.53
CA SER A 389 -14.32 13.82 20.58
C SER A 389 -13.21 14.77 21.00
N TRP A 390 -13.22 15.51 22.12
CA TRP A 390 -11.98 16.21 22.54
C TRP A 390 -12.07 16.76 23.99
N ARG A 391 -11.44 16.06 24.95
CA ARG A 391 -11.40 16.51 26.37
C ARG A 391 -10.35 17.60 26.62
N CYS A 392 -9.21 17.52 25.93
CA CYS A 392 -8.08 18.43 26.10
C CYS A 392 -7.32 18.70 24.80
N HIS A 393 -6.62 19.83 24.73
CA HIS A 393 -5.87 20.24 23.56
C HIS A 393 -4.79 19.19 23.16
N PRO A 394 -4.75 18.70 21.91
CA PRO A 394 -3.99 17.50 21.53
C PRO A 394 -2.46 17.66 21.59
N LYS A 395 -1.95 18.91 21.60
CA LYS A 395 -0.52 19.21 21.70
C LYS A 395 -0.04 19.50 23.12
N THR A 396 -0.91 20.00 24.00
CA THR A 396 -0.53 20.52 25.33
C THR A 396 -1.17 19.77 26.49
N GLY A 397 -2.26 19.04 26.24
CA GLY A 397 -3.02 18.37 27.30
C GLY A 397 -3.95 19.28 28.09
N PHE A 398 -4.04 20.57 27.75
CA PHE A 398 -4.85 21.54 28.51
C PHE A 398 -6.33 21.40 28.21
N CYS A 399 -7.12 21.32 29.28
CA CYS A 399 -8.56 21.17 29.22
C CYS A 399 -9.25 22.50 28.90
N TYR A 400 -10.44 22.41 28.32
CA TYR A 400 -11.26 23.58 28.01
C TYR A 400 -12.12 23.93 29.24
N CYS A 401 -11.71 24.95 29.99
CA CYS A 401 -12.35 25.27 31.27
C CYS A 401 -13.62 26.13 31.13
N LYS A 402 -14.55 25.94 32.06
CA LYS A 402 -15.75 26.77 32.26
C LYS A 402 -15.38 28.19 32.72
N PRO A 403 -16.29 29.17 32.61
CA PRO A 403 -16.05 30.52 33.11
C PRO A 403 -15.61 30.52 34.58
N GLY A 404 -14.60 31.33 34.89
CA GLY A 404 -14.05 31.45 36.25
C GLY A 404 -13.21 30.26 36.73
N VAL A 405 -13.00 29.22 35.91
CA VAL A 405 -12.19 28.03 36.25
C VAL A 405 -10.83 28.11 35.56
N ALA A 406 -9.78 27.65 36.25
CA ALA A 406 -8.39 27.70 35.81
C ALA A 406 -7.65 26.37 36.06
N GLY A 407 -6.38 26.33 35.64
CA GLY A 407 -5.52 25.16 35.72
C GLY A 407 -5.51 24.32 34.43
N PRO A 408 -4.45 23.52 34.18
CA PRO A 408 -4.36 22.67 32.99
C PRO A 408 -5.47 21.61 32.93
N ASN A 409 -6.01 21.24 34.10
CA ASN A 409 -7.03 20.22 34.30
C ASN A 409 -8.42 20.80 34.63
N CYS A 410 -8.58 22.13 34.67
CA CYS A 410 -9.81 22.81 35.08
C CYS A 410 -10.29 22.41 36.49
N ASP A 411 -9.36 22.35 37.44
CA ASP A 411 -9.52 21.78 38.78
C ASP A 411 -9.62 22.82 39.90
N ARG A 412 -9.52 24.12 39.59
CA ARG A 412 -9.56 25.21 40.57
C ARG A 412 -10.18 26.47 40.01
N CYS A 413 -10.58 27.40 40.88
CA CYS A 413 -11.03 28.70 40.43
C CYS A 413 -9.86 29.56 39.93
N LEU A 414 -10.16 30.42 38.96
CA LEU A 414 -9.28 31.50 38.53
C LEU A 414 -9.12 32.51 39.68
N MET A 415 -7.98 33.20 39.76
CA MET A 415 -7.82 34.30 40.72
C MET A 415 -8.95 35.34 40.53
N GLY A 416 -9.54 35.80 41.63
CA GLY A 416 -10.73 36.64 41.64
C GLY A 416 -12.06 35.89 41.44
N TYR A 417 -12.07 34.55 41.59
CA TYR A 417 -13.28 33.72 41.55
C TYR A 417 -13.32 32.70 42.69
N TRP A 418 -14.51 32.29 43.11
CA TRP A 418 -14.75 31.34 44.20
C TRP A 418 -15.93 30.40 43.94
N GLY A 419 -16.06 29.36 44.76
CA GLY A 419 -17.19 28.44 44.75
C GLY A 419 -17.22 27.53 43.53
N PHE A 420 -16.16 26.73 43.35
CA PHE A 420 -16.05 25.75 42.27
C PHE A 420 -17.26 24.81 42.22
N GLY A 421 -17.98 24.78 41.10
CA GLY A 421 -19.17 23.96 40.94
C GLY A 421 -19.53 23.66 39.48
N GLU A 422 -20.72 23.12 39.26
CA GLU A 422 -21.18 22.70 37.93
C GLU A 422 -21.24 23.84 36.90
N ASN A 423 -21.43 25.09 37.34
CA ASN A 423 -21.47 26.26 36.46
C ASN A 423 -20.13 27.02 36.38
N GLY A 424 -19.04 26.41 36.84
CA GLY A 424 -17.73 27.05 36.95
C GLY A 424 -17.56 27.73 38.31
N CYS A 425 -16.92 28.89 38.34
CA CYS A 425 -16.74 29.68 39.56
C CYS A 425 -17.41 31.05 39.44
N ARG A 426 -17.80 31.63 40.58
CA ARG A 426 -18.43 32.95 40.68
C ARG A 426 -17.36 34.03 40.91
N PRO A 427 -17.48 35.22 40.30
CA PRO A 427 -16.55 36.30 40.58
C PRO A 427 -16.64 36.73 42.04
N CYS A 428 -15.50 37.14 42.62
CA CYS A 428 -15.46 37.72 43.96
C CYS A 428 -16.06 39.13 43.94
N ASP A 429 -16.87 39.47 44.95
CA ASP A 429 -17.33 40.85 45.20
C ASP A 429 -16.31 41.61 46.08
N CYS A 430 -15.03 41.57 45.69
CA CYS A 430 -13.91 42.12 46.45
C CYS A 430 -13.11 43.12 45.60
N ALA A 431 -12.46 44.10 46.24
CA ALA A 431 -11.61 45.07 45.54
C ALA A 431 -10.30 44.46 44.97
N ARG A 432 -9.89 43.28 45.48
CA ARG A 432 -8.70 42.55 45.04
C ARG A 432 -9.04 41.08 44.76
N ASP A 433 -8.62 40.16 45.61
CA ASP A 433 -8.81 38.72 45.46
C ASP A 433 -9.60 38.16 46.66
N CYS A 434 -10.15 36.96 46.52
CA CYS A 434 -10.88 36.27 47.57
C CYS A 434 -10.49 34.80 47.70
N ASP A 435 -10.78 34.21 48.84
CA ASP A 435 -10.58 32.78 49.08
C ASP A 435 -11.45 31.95 48.12
N GLN A 436 -10.83 30.98 47.44
CA GLN A 436 -11.46 30.22 46.35
C GLN A 436 -12.61 29.30 46.80
N HIS A 437 -12.68 28.96 48.10
CA HIS A 437 -13.72 28.08 48.64
C HIS A 437 -14.84 28.87 49.32
N THR A 438 -14.49 29.90 50.09
CA THR A 438 -15.43 30.65 50.94
C THR A 438 -15.91 31.95 50.32
N GLY A 439 -15.17 32.51 49.35
CA GLY A 439 -15.47 33.82 48.76
C GLY A 439 -15.08 35.01 49.64
N ASN A 440 -14.46 34.77 50.80
CA ASN A 440 -14.06 35.83 51.72
C ASN A 440 -12.93 36.67 51.14
N CYS A 441 -13.08 37.99 51.16
CA CYS A 441 -12.05 38.90 50.69
C CYS A 441 -10.80 38.79 51.57
N PHE A 442 -9.63 38.78 50.95
CA PHE A 442 -8.39 38.98 51.71
C PHE A 442 -8.36 40.43 52.19
N ASN A 443 -8.61 40.66 53.48
CA ASN A 443 -8.47 41.99 54.08
C ASN A 443 -7.00 42.39 54.03
N GLY A 444 -6.73 43.47 53.30
CA GLY A 444 -5.39 44.03 53.17
C GLY A 444 -4.95 44.73 54.46
N TYR A 445 -4.67 43.97 55.52
CA TYR A 445 -3.83 44.35 56.65
C TYR A 445 -3.25 43.08 57.26
N ASP A 446 -2.20 42.56 56.63
CA ASP A 446 -1.05 42.05 57.37
C ASP A 446 0.20 42.24 56.53
N ASN A 447 1.14 42.99 57.10
CA ASN A 447 2.50 43.15 56.63
C ASN A 447 3.21 41.80 56.76
N GLU A 448 3.64 41.21 55.65
CA GLU A 448 4.86 40.41 55.54
C GLU A 448 5.23 40.35 54.03
N PRO A 449 6.49 40.18 53.67
CA PRO A 449 7.17 40.98 52.69
C PRO A 449 6.98 40.39 51.29
N PHE A 450 7.10 41.27 50.30
CA PHE A 450 7.41 40.91 48.94
C PHE A 450 8.47 39.80 48.93
N PHE A 451 8.13 38.62 48.40
CA PHE A 451 9.15 37.69 47.93
C PHE A 451 10.04 38.47 46.96
N HIS A 452 11.28 38.74 47.39
CA HIS A 452 12.35 39.15 46.52
C HIS A 452 12.44 38.10 45.39
N ILE A 453 11.97 38.46 44.19
CA ILE A 453 12.41 37.79 42.98
C ILE A 453 13.86 38.22 42.80
N PRO A 454 14.85 37.31 42.89
CA PRO A 454 16.23 37.67 42.66
C PRO A 454 16.37 38.05 41.19
N ILE A 455 16.77 39.30 40.93
CA ILE A 455 17.38 39.68 39.66
C ILE A 455 18.70 38.89 39.60
N GLY A 456 18.72 37.77 38.86
CA GLY A 456 19.93 36.96 38.69
C GLY A 456 19.77 35.46 38.41
N GLY A 457 18.55 34.90 38.35
CA GLY A 457 18.37 33.50 37.96
C GLY A 457 18.30 33.31 36.44
N ARG A 458 19.31 32.66 35.84
CA ARG A 458 19.27 32.20 34.45
C ARG A 458 18.07 31.27 34.25
N ILE A 459 17.18 31.64 33.32
CA ILE A 459 16.24 30.71 32.69
C ILE A 459 17.10 29.74 31.87
N PRO A 460 17.05 28.41 32.10
CA PRO A 460 17.78 27.46 31.26
C PRO A 460 17.33 27.61 29.81
N ASP A 461 18.31 27.69 28.94
CA ASP A 461 18.20 28.05 27.54
C ASP A 461 17.08 27.30 26.82
N LEU A 462 16.26 28.08 26.12
CA LEU A 462 15.39 27.64 25.06
C LEU A 462 16.28 27.04 23.97
N VAL A 463 16.53 25.73 24.03
CA VAL A 463 17.24 25.02 22.97
C VAL A 463 16.43 25.16 21.69
N GLN A 464 16.99 25.99 20.84
CA GLN A 464 16.71 26.17 19.43
C GLN A 464 16.66 24.80 18.75
N MET A 465 15.48 24.36 18.31
CA MET A 465 15.35 23.26 17.36
C MET A 465 14.67 23.74 16.10
N LEU A 466 15.54 23.87 15.10
CA LEU A 466 15.33 23.87 13.66
C LEU A 466 13.97 23.34 13.21
N THR A 467 13.30 24.21 12.46
CA THR A 467 12.21 23.90 11.55
C THR A 467 12.68 22.93 10.46
N ASN A 468 11.98 21.80 10.32
CA ASN A 468 11.61 21.30 9.01
C ASN A 468 10.56 20.20 9.17
N GLU A 469 9.32 20.51 8.81
CA GLU A 469 8.46 19.65 7.99
C GLU A 469 7.19 20.47 7.67
N SER A 470 6.92 20.58 6.38
CA SER A 470 5.83 21.30 5.74
C SER A 470 4.45 20.78 6.20
N GLU A 471 3.66 21.64 6.84
CA GLU A 471 2.25 21.39 7.17
C GLU A 471 1.38 21.61 5.91
N GLU A 472 0.76 20.55 5.38
CA GLU A 472 -0.40 20.66 4.50
C GLU A 472 -1.69 20.84 5.32
N GLU A 473 -2.51 21.79 4.87
CA GLU A 473 -3.75 22.31 5.47
C GLU A 473 -4.90 21.30 5.48
N TRP A 474 -5.61 21.25 6.61
CA TRP A 474 -6.87 20.51 6.76
C TRP A 474 -8.04 21.40 6.36
N LYS A 475 -8.77 21.04 5.29
CA LYS A 475 -10.09 21.60 4.98
C LYS A 475 -11.15 20.98 5.89
N TRP A 476 -11.91 21.82 6.60
CA TRP A 476 -13.13 21.42 7.30
C TRP A 476 -14.35 21.75 6.44
N ASN A 477 -15.31 20.83 6.38
CA ASN A 477 -16.63 21.12 5.84
C ASN A 477 -17.36 22.02 6.83
N ASP A 478 -17.68 23.21 6.32
CA ASP A 478 -18.64 24.16 6.83
C ASP A 478 -19.94 23.45 7.17
N HIS A 479 -20.42 23.55 8.39
CA HIS A 479 -21.81 23.87 8.72
C HIS A 479 -21.93 23.86 10.25
N GLU A 480 -22.24 25.03 10.79
CA GLU A 480 -22.70 25.26 12.17
C GLU A 480 -21.65 25.21 13.28
N GLN A 481 -20.82 26.27 13.37
CA GLN A 481 -20.40 26.82 14.66
C GLN A 481 -19.88 28.26 14.48
N GLY A 482 -20.55 29.22 15.15
CA GLY A 482 -20.12 30.61 15.19
C GLY A 482 -18.77 30.75 15.90
N PHE A 483 -17.76 31.24 15.16
CA PHE A 483 -16.44 31.50 15.69
C PHE A 483 -16.44 32.74 16.60
N SER A 484 -16.08 32.55 17.88
CA SER A 484 -15.74 33.64 18.79
C SER A 484 -14.30 34.09 18.52
N ALA A 485 -14.13 35.35 18.11
CA ALA A 485 -12.86 35.95 17.72
C ALA A 485 -11.90 36.24 18.90
N LEU A 486 -11.64 35.23 19.75
CA LEU A 486 -10.88 35.40 21.00
C LEU A 486 -9.59 34.56 21.12
N ARG A 487 -9.12 33.86 20.08
CA ARG A 487 -7.77 33.27 20.09
C ARG A 487 -7.04 33.47 18.77
N HIS A 488 -6.06 34.36 18.81
CA HIS A 488 -5.05 34.53 17.78
C HIS A 488 -4.17 33.26 17.71
N PRO A 489 -3.78 32.77 16.51
CA PRO A 489 -2.66 31.84 16.43
C PRO A 489 -1.40 32.56 16.91
N GLU A 490 -0.59 31.93 17.76
CA GLU A 490 0.73 32.41 18.26
C GLU A 490 1.76 32.70 17.14
N LYS A 491 1.33 32.70 15.87
CA LYS A 491 2.14 32.92 14.67
C LYS A 491 1.84 34.25 13.94
N CYS A 492 0.89 35.10 14.36
CA CYS A 492 0.71 36.41 13.73
C CYS A 492 1.65 37.46 14.38
N VAL A 493 2.76 37.79 13.72
CA VAL A 493 3.67 38.86 14.15
C VAL A 493 3.27 40.15 13.44
N CYS A 494 2.39 40.95 14.06
CA CYS A 494 2.06 42.28 13.54
C CYS A 494 3.08 43.32 14.06
N LYS A 495 3.74 44.04 13.16
CA LYS A 495 4.62 45.16 13.54
C LYS A 495 3.76 46.35 13.97
N GLU A 496 3.57 46.54 15.27
CA GLU A 496 2.77 47.65 15.78
C GLU A 496 3.41 49.01 15.43
N LYS A 497 2.60 49.95 14.93
CA LYS A 497 3.04 51.35 14.79
C LYS A 497 3.13 51.98 16.18
N VAL A 498 4.28 52.57 16.47
CA VAL A 498 4.48 53.36 17.70
C VAL A 498 3.93 54.77 17.45
N LEU A 499 3.36 55.39 18.47
CA LEU A 499 3.00 56.81 18.41
C LEU A 499 4.31 57.61 18.39
N GLY A 500 4.72 58.05 17.19
CA GLY A 500 5.97 58.79 16.94
C GLY A 500 5.90 60.26 17.38
N SER A 501 6.86 61.06 16.91
CA SER A 501 6.86 62.51 17.14
C SER A 501 5.63 63.19 16.52
N VAL A 502 5.35 64.44 16.91
CA VAL A 502 4.24 65.24 16.35
C VAL A 502 4.34 65.28 14.81
N THR A 503 5.54 65.49 14.28
CA THR A 503 5.84 65.48 12.84
C THR A 503 5.54 64.14 12.19
N ASP A 504 5.90 63.01 12.80
CA ASP A 504 5.64 61.67 12.26
C ASP A 504 4.14 61.37 12.21
N PHE A 505 3.40 61.75 13.25
CA PHE A 505 1.95 61.54 13.30
C PHE A 505 1.24 62.35 12.20
N CYS A 506 1.66 63.59 11.96
CA CYS A 506 1.07 64.45 10.94
C CYS A 506 1.42 64.01 9.51
N GLN A 507 2.63 63.52 9.27
CA GLN A 507 3.06 62.97 7.97
C GLN A 507 2.23 61.77 7.51
N MET A 508 1.71 60.97 8.46
CA MET A 508 0.89 59.78 8.15
C MET A 508 -0.50 60.12 7.59
N LYS A 509 -0.95 61.38 7.68
CA LYS A 509 -2.21 61.90 7.10
C LYS A 509 -3.42 60.97 7.35
N TYR A 510 -3.64 60.54 8.59
CA TYR A 510 -4.80 59.72 8.94
C TYR A 510 -6.11 60.45 8.60
N ALA A 511 -6.99 59.78 7.86
CA ALA A 511 -8.29 60.32 7.46
C ALA A 511 -9.24 60.45 8.66
N TYR A 512 -9.22 59.46 9.57
CA TYR A 512 -10.01 59.47 10.80
C TYR A 512 -9.19 59.07 12.02
N VAL A 513 -9.64 59.52 13.20
CA VAL A 513 -9.08 59.16 14.51
C VAL A 513 -10.22 59.01 15.51
N ILE A 514 -10.37 57.83 16.12
CA ILE A 514 -11.49 57.50 17.02
C ILE A 514 -11.06 56.70 18.25
N LYS A 515 -11.86 56.79 19.31
CA LYS A 515 -11.91 55.81 20.40
C LYS A 515 -13.08 54.87 20.13
N ALA A 516 -12.81 53.58 20.00
CA ALA A 516 -13.86 52.58 19.79
C ALA A 516 -13.62 51.32 20.62
N ARG A 517 -14.70 50.70 21.09
CA ARG A 517 -14.67 49.35 21.68
C ARG A 517 -14.95 48.33 20.60
N ILE A 518 -14.10 47.33 20.47
CA ILE A 518 -14.35 46.22 19.53
C ILE A 518 -15.47 45.37 20.12
N LEU A 519 -16.57 45.22 19.38
CA LEU A 519 -17.70 44.40 19.80
C LEU A 519 -17.53 42.97 19.28
N SER A 520 -17.21 42.83 18.00
CA SER A 520 -17.06 41.54 17.33
C SER A 520 -16.19 41.71 16.09
N ALA A 521 -15.54 40.62 15.67
CA ALA A 521 -14.86 40.52 14.39
C ALA A 521 -15.43 39.31 13.65
N HIS A 522 -15.87 39.51 12.40
CA HIS A 522 -16.45 38.49 11.56
C HIS A 522 -15.57 38.25 10.34
N ASP A 523 -15.40 36.99 10.00
CA ASP A 523 -14.87 36.54 8.72
C ASP A 523 -16.02 36.45 7.71
N LYS A 524 -15.91 37.16 6.58
CA LYS A 524 -16.86 37.10 5.46
C LYS A 524 -16.29 36.33 4.25
N GLY A 525 -15.22 35.56 4.46
CA GLY A 525 -14.48 34.78 3.47
C GLY A 525 -13.59 35.63 2.56
N THR A 526 -14.14 36.68 1.96
CA THR A 526 -13.41 37.59 1.07
C THR A 526 -12.75 38.76 1.79
N HIS A 527 -13.19 39.08 3.01
CA HIS A 527 -12.69 40.19 3.82
C HIS A 527 -13.07 40.02 5.31
N ALA A 528 -12.33 40.71 6.19
CA ALA A 528 -12.71 40.91 7.58
C ALA A 528 -13.73 42.04 7.70
N GLU A 529 -14.71 41.87 8.58
CA GLU A 529 -15.55 42.96 9.06
C GLU A 529 -15.50 43.03 10.60
N VAL A 530 -14.97 44.13 11.13
CA VAL A 530 -14.88 44.36 12.58
C VAL A 530 -15.92 45.38 13.00
N ILE A 531 -16.87 44.97 13.85
CA ILE A 531 -17.91 45.84 14.36
C ILE A 531 -17.41 46.50 15.64
N VAL A 532 -17.44 47.83 15.66
CA VAL A 532 -16.98 48.63 16.80
C VAL A 532 -18.06 49.58 17.29
N LYS A 533 -18.06 49.85 18.60
CA LYS A 533 -18.86 50.93 19.20
C LYS A 533 -18.00 52.18 19.33
N VAL A 534 -18.26 53.18 18.50
CA VAL A 534 -17.52 54.46 18.55
C VAL A 534 -17.93 55.24 19.79
N LYS A 535 -16.98 55.43 20.72
CA LYS A 535 -17.19 56.16 21.98
C LYS A 535 -16.80 57.63 21.88
N LYS A 536 -15.76 57.95 21.10
CA LYS A 536 -15.29 59.33 20.87
C LYS A 536 -14.72 59.46 19.46
N VAL A 537 -15.00 60.59 18.80
CA VAL A 537 -14.41 60.96 17.51
C VAL A 537 -13.44 62.10 17.77
N LEU A 538 -12.18 61.92 17.37
CA LEU A 538 -11.11 62.91 17.53
C LEU A 538 -10.81 63.62 16.20
N LYS A 539 -10.95 62.91 15.08
CA LYS A 539 -10.90 63.43 13.71
C LYS A 539 -11.83 62.61 12.83
N SER A 540 -12.59 63.26 11.96
CA SER A 540 -13.42 62.63 10.93
C SER A 540 -12.99 63.17 9.57
N GLY A 541 -12.85 62.29 8.58
CA GLY A 541 -12.54 62.66 7.19
C GLY A 541 -13.81 62.98 6.40
N LYS A 542 -13.81 62.59 5.13
CA LYS A 542 -14.97 62.66 4.22
C LYS A 542 -16.06 61.67 4.62
N VAL A 543 -15.71 60.55 5.24
CA VAL A 543 -16.70 59.63 5.83
C VAL A 543 -17.16 60.20 7.17
N LYS A 544 -18.47 60.47 7.30
CA LYS A 544 -19.06 61.01 8.54
C LYS A 544 -19.13 59.92 9.62
N ILE A 545 -18.38 60.09 10.70
CA ILE A 545 -18.35 59.14 11.83
C ILE A 545 -19.15 59.69 13.01
N GLY A 546 -20.18 58.96 13.43
CA GLY A 546 -20.99 59.25 14.62
C GLY A 546 -20.70 58.31 15.79
N ARG A 547 -21.14 58.67 17.01
CA ARG A 547 -21.04 57.83 18.23
C ARG A 547 -22.07 56.69 18.18
N SER A 548 -21.82 55.73 17.31
CA SER A 548 -22.72 54.63 16.97
C SER A 548 -21.91 53.36 16.69
N ASN A 549 -22.59 52.24 16.48
CA ASN A 549 -21.94 51.04 16.00
C ASN A 549 -21.54 51.24 14.53
N ARG A 550 -20.30 50.91 14.19
CA ARG A 550 -19.75 51.05 12.83
C ARG A 550 -18.86 49.86 12.49
N SER A 551 -18.83 49.52 11.22
CA SER A 551 -17.93 48.50 10.67
C SER A 551 -16.62 49.14 10.24
N ILE A 552 -15.52 48.47 10.59
CA ILE A 552 -14.16 48.78 10.17
C ILE A 552 -13.62 47.58 9.41
N TYR A 553 -12.88 47.84 8.33
CA TYR A 553 -12.45 46.84 7.37
C TYR A 553 -10.92 46.75 7.34
N PRO A 554 -10.34 45.67 7.89
CA PRO A 554 -8.93 45.37 7.75
C PRO A 554 -8.54 45.02 6.32
N GLU A 555 -7.55 45.70 5.73
CA GLU A 555 -7.08 45.43 4.35
C GLU A 555 -6.10 44.24 4.27
N SER A 556 -5.33 44.00 5.33
CA SER A 556 -4.29 42.96 5.36
C SER A 556 -4.87 41.66 5.92
N TRP A 557 -5.72 40.99 5.14
CA TRP A 557 -6.21 39.65 5.43
C TRP A 557 -5.23 38.60 4.88
N THR A 558 -4.77 37.67 5.73
CA THR A 558 -3.93 36.55 5.30
C THR A 558 -4.73 35.25 5.29
N ASN A 559 -4.31 34.26 4.49
CA ASN A 559 -4.93 32.93 4.40
C ASN A 559 -4.94 32.16 5.74
N ARG A 560 -4.26 32.69 6.77
CA ARG A 560 -4.19 32.18 8.15
C ARG A 560 -5.15 32.91 9.12
N GLY A 561 -6.04 33.78 8.62
CA GLY A 561 -7.03 34.51 9.43
C GLY A 561 -6.46 35.65 10.29
N CYS A 562 -5.20 36.07 10.07
CA CYS A 562 -4.63 37.21 10.79
C CYS A 562 -5.05 38.54 10.13
N THR A 563 -5.60 39.48 10.91
CA THR A 563 -5.73 40.89 10.54
C THR A 563 -4.70 41.71 11.32
N CYS A 564 -3.82 42.44 10.62
CA CYS A 564 -2.89 43.36 11.28
C CYS A 564 -3.30 44.82 11.03
N PRO A 565 -3.43 45.66 12.08
CA PRO A 565 -3.17 45.40 13.50
C PRO A 565 -4.25 44.55 14.20
N ILE A 566 -3.89 43.89 15.30
CA ILE A 566 -4.78 42.99 16.04
C ILE A 566 -5.83 43.78 16.82
N LEU A 567 -7.10 43.48 16.59
CA LEU A 567 -8.25 44.11 17.23
C LEU A 567 -9.03 43.08 18.06
N ASN A 568 -8.76 43.02 19.37
CA ASN A 568 -9.40 42.03 20.25
C ASN A 568 -10.80 42.51 20.70
N PRO A 569 -11.85 41.68 20.57
CA PRO A 569 -13.18 41.98 21.12
C PRO A 569 -13.14 42.30 22.61
N GLY A 570 -14.03 43.19 23.05
CA GLY A 570 -14.15 43.66 24.44
C GLY A 570 -13.17 44.77 24.83
N THR A 571 -12.11 45.00 24.04
CA THR A 571 -11.08 46.01 24.34
C THR A 571 -11.40 47.37 23.71
N ASP A 572 -11.11 48.45 24.45
CA ASP A 572 -11.17 49.82 23.95
C ASP A 572 -9.84 50.19 23.27
N TYR A 573 -9.90 50.70 22.04
CA TYR A 573 -8.71 51.12 21.27
C TYR A 573 -8.80 52.58 20.84
N LEU A 574 -7.62 53.20 20.72
CA LEU A 574 -7.38 54.36 19.87
C LEU A 574 -7.05 53.83 18.46
N ILE A 575 -7.85 54.25 17.47
CA ILE A 575 -7.71 53.81 16.07
C ILE A 575 -7.56 55.06 15.19
N ALA A 576 -6.46 55.12 14.44
CA ALA A 576 -6.26 56.11 13.37
C ALA A 576 -5.94 55.38 12.07
N GLY A 577 -6.69 55.67 11.01
CA GLY A 577 -6.63 54.92 9.76
C GLY A 577 -7.02 55.75 8.54
N GLN A 578 -7.11 55.07 7.40
CA GLN A 578 -7.52 55.64 6.12
C GLN A 578 -8.99 55.32 5.82
N GLU A 579 -9.63 56.08 4.94
CA GLU A 579 -11.02 55.85 4.56
C GLU A 579 -11.13 55.66 3.05
N ASP A 580 -12.08 54.83 2.62
CA ASP A 580 -12.53 54.82 1.24
C ASP A 580 -13.84 55.60 1.15
N SER A 581 -13.73 56.85 0.68
CA SER A 581 -14.89 57.74 0.52
C SER A 581 -15.89 57.26 -0.54
N ARG A 582 -15.50 56.41 -1.50
CA ARG A 582 -16.39 55.90 -2.56
C ARG A 582 -17.29 54.80 -2.03
N THR A 583 -16.77 53.93 -1.17
CA THR A 583 -17.53 52.81 -0.58
C THR A 583 -18.01 53.09 0.85
N ASN A 584 -17.73 54.28 1.38
CA ASN A 584 -18.05 54.72 2.75
C ASN A 584 -17.47 53.79 3.83
N LYS A 585 -16.28 53.24 3.58
CA LYS A 585 -15.62 52.26 4.45
C LYS A 585 -14.48 52.90 5.25
N LEU A 586 -14.40 52.54 6.53
CA LEU A 586 -13.24 52.86 7.38
C LEU A 586 -12.24 51.71 7.28
N LEU A 587 -11.03 52.02 6.80
CA LEU A 587 -10.00 51.03 6.55
C LEU A 587 -8.99 50.99 7.70
N VAL A 588 -8.49 49.80 7.99
CA VAL A 588 -7.39 49.56 8.93
C VAL A 588 -6.35 48.67 8.26
N ASN A 589 -5.10 49.09 8.29
CA ASN A 589 -4.00 48.38 7.64
C ASN A 589 -2.71 48.53 8.46
N MET A 590 -1.61 47.95 7.97
CA MET A 590 -0.29 48.00 8.63
C MET A 590 0.25 49.41 8.90
N ASN A 591 -0.27 50.43 8.21
CA ASN A 591 0.10 51.82 8.42
C ASN A 591 -0.84 52.55 9.38
N SER A 592 -1.92 51.91 9.81
CA SER A 592 -2.86 52.45 10.78
C SER A 592 -2.29 52.38 12.20
N LEU A 593 -2.55 53.42 13.00
CA LEU A 593 -2.19 53.43 14.41
C LEU A 593 -3.32 52.80 15.22
N VAL A 594 -3.05 51.65 15.82
CA VAL A 594 -3.98 50.95 16.71
C VAL A 594 -3.27 50.69 18.03
N LYS A 595 -3.78 51.26 19.12
CA LYS A 595 -3.26 51.06 20.48
C LYS A 595 -4.38 50.89 21.49
N PRO A 596 -4.24 49.99 22.48
CA PRO A 596 -5.18 49.92 23.60
C PRO A 596 -5.36 51.30 24.22
N TRP A 597 -6.61 51.69 24.47
CA TRP A 597 -6.95 53.02 24.92
C TRP A 597 -6.36 53.30 26.30
N LYS A 598 -5.55 54.35 26.41
CA LYS A 598 -5.14 54.96 27.67
C LYS A 598 -5.48 56.44 27.66
N ALA A 599 -5.92 56.98 28.80
CA ALA A 599 -6.41 58.37 28.88
C ALA A 599 -5.35 59.39 28.42
N TYR A 600 -4.07 59.16 28.75
CA TYR A 600 -2.97 60.03 28.32
C TYR A 600 -2.75 60.01 26.80
N LEU A 601 -2.87 58.85 26.14
CA LEU A 601 -2.74 58.73 24.68
C LEU A 601 -3.83 59.53 23.95
N GLY A 602 -5.07 59.45 24.47
CA GLY A 602 -6.19 60.22 23.94
C GLY A 602 -5.99 61.73 24.06
N LYS A 603 -5.41 62.19 25.17
CA LYS A 603 -5.06 63.61 25.38
C LYS A 603 -3.94 64.03 24.42
N GLN A 604 -2.85 63.27 24.38
CA GLN A 604 -1.69 63.52 23.52
C GLN A 604 -2.08 63.63 22.04
N VAL A 605 -2.88 62.71 21.52
CA VAL A 605 -3.32 62.74 20.11
C VAL A 605 -4.31 63.88 19.85
N SER A 606 -5.18 64.20 20.80
CA SER A 606 -6.07 65.36 20.67
C SER A 606 -5.30 66.69 20.64
N ASP A 607 -4.21 66.80 21.40
CA ASP A 607 -3.34 67.97 21.37
C ASP A 607 -2.56 68.05 20.05
N ILE A 608 -1.97 66.94 19.58
CA ILE A 608 -1.30 66.85 18.27
C ILE A 608 -2.23 67.30 17.14
N LEU A 609 -3.48 66.81 17.12
CA LEU A 609 -4.46 67.15 16.09
C LEU A 609 -4.89 68.64 16.13
N ARG A 610 -4.83 69.28 17.29
CA ARG A 610 -5.28 70.67 17.49
C ARG A 610 -4.16 71.68 17.23
N THR A 611 -2.92 71.37 17.62
CA THR A 611 -1.81 72.34 17.61
C THR A 611 -0.61 71.91 16.74
N GLY A 612 -0.47 70.63 16.40
CA GLY A 612 0.75 70.07 15.82
C GLY A 612 0.72 69.75 14.33
N CYS A 613 -0.45 69.57 13.72
CA CYS A 613 -0.60 69.27 12.28
C CYS A 613 -1.08 70.48 11.46
N LYS A 614 -0.49 71.66 11.69
CA LYS A 614 -0.76 72.87 10.90
C LYS A 614 0.10 72.92 9.65
#